data_AF-A0A316SII0-F1
#
_entry.id   AF-A0A316SII0-F1
#
_cell.length_a   1.000
_cell.length_b   1.000
_cell.length_c   1.000
_cell.angle_alpha   90.00
_cell.angle_beta   90.00
_cell.angle_gamma   90.00
#
_symmetry.space_group_name_H-M   'P 1'
#
loop_
_entity.id
_entity.type
_entity.pdbx_description
1 polymer ?
#
loop_
_entity_poly.entity_id
_entity_poly.type
_entity_poly.pdbx_seq_one_letter_code
_entity_poly.pdbx_strand_id
1 'polypeptide(L)'
;MGKTYCFIKKQDDNVNQNSDHTFTIVAAFTVSNDSLKISDLPNNRKKKMTDKTHKHLKRYPGVLIGRLGVNKDFCGKGIGSAVLNYVKDWFSEPENKTGCRYVIVDALNSEKVLKFYLNNEFKFLFSSEKQEAEYENKESKDTETPKTRLMYYDLLGLST
;
A
#
# COMPACT_ATOMS: atom_id res chain seq x y z
N MET A 1 -11.11 5.61 -10.06
CA MET A 1 -12.16 5.09 -9.15
C MET A 1 -11.59 3.83 -8.48
N GLY A 2 -11.45 3.82 -7.16
CA GLY A 2 -10.90 2.67 -6.42
C GLY A 2 -11.92 1.55 -6.24
N LYS A 3 -11.45 0.31 -6.13
CA LYS A 3 -12.28 -0.87 -5.83
C LYS A 3 -12.02 -1.34 -4.40
N THR A 4 -13.08 -1.61 -3.66
CA THR A 4 -13.02 -2.08 -2.27
C THR A 4 -13.33 -3.56 -2.20
N TYR A 5 -12.55 -4.28 -1.41
CA TYR A 5 -12.68 -5.70 -1.16
C TYR A 5 -12.77 -5.94 0.34
N CYS A 6 -13.54 -6.97 0.73
CA CYS A 6 -13.76 -7.35 2.12
C CYS A 6 -13.44 -8.83 2.30
N PHE A 7 -12.70 -9.15 3.36
CA PHE A 7 -12.58 -10.52 3.85
C PHE A 7 -13.70 -10.77 4.85
N ILE A 8 -14.50 -11.79 4.57
CA ILE A 8 -15.66 -12.17 5.39
C ILE A 8 -15.32 -13.49 6.10
N LYS A 9 -15.65 -13.56 7.39
CA LYS A 9 -15.50 -14.80 8.14
C LYS A 9 -16.46 -15.84 7.54
N LYS A 10 -15.94 -17.00 7.15
CA LYS A 10 -16.77 -18.14 6.74
C LYS A 10 -17.69 -18.52 7.91
N GLN A 11 -19.00 -18.57 7.68
CA GLN A 11 -19.94 -19.12 8.67
C GLN A 11 -19.81 -20.64 8.68
N ASP A 12 -19.98 -21.24 9.85
CA ASP A 12 -20.05 -22.69 9.96
C ASP A 12 -21.36 -23.19 9.35
N ASP A 13 -21.28 -24.20 8.48
CA ASP A 13 -22.43 -24.76 7.74
C ASP A 13 -23.48 -25.42 8.66
N ASN A 14 -23.24 -25.49 9.98
CA ASN A 14 -24.09 -26.10 11.00
C ASN A 14 -25.06 -25.13 11.70
N VAL A 15 -25.15 -23.87 11.26
CA VAL A 15 -26.09 -22.89 11.83
C VAL A 15 -27.44 -23.03 11.13
N ASN A 16 -28.46 -23.42 11.90
CA ASN A 16 -29.85 -23.61 11.46
C ASN A 16 -30.35 -22.49 10.53
N GLN A 17 -30.99 -22.87 9.42
CA GLN A 17 -31.45 -22.02 8.29
C GLN A 17 -32.49 -20.93 8.63
N ASN A 18 -32.70 -20.60 9.91
CA ASN A 18 -33.72 -19.66 10.38
C ASN A 18 -33.14 -18.39 11.07
N SER A 19 -31.83 -18.13 10.97
CA SER A 19 -31.22 -16.90 11.48
C SER A 19 -30.95 -15.90 10.36
N ASP A 20 -31.20 -14.61 10.63
CA ASP A 20 -30.76 -13.50 9.79
C ASP A 20 -29.28 -13.70 9.42
N HIS A 21 -29.00 -13.79 8.13
CA HIS A 21 -27.66 -14.10 7.63
C HIS A 21 -26.73 -12.92 7.86
N THR A 22 -26.04 -12.91 8.99
CA THR A 22 -25.11 -11.83 9.38
C THR A 22 -23.69 -12.16 8.94
N PHE A 23 -23.21 -11.43 7.93
CA PHE A 23 -21.80 -11.50 7.52
C PHE A 23 -20.92 -10.72 8.48
N THR A 24 -19.86 -11.36 8.99
CA THR A 24 -18.84 -10.67 9.78
C THR A 24 -17.67 -10.30 8.90
N ILE A 25 -17.49 -9.00 8.64
CA ILE A 25 -16.31 -8.47 7.95
C ILE A 25 -15.12 -8.50 8.91
N VAL A 26 -14.06 -9.17 8.49
CA VAL A 26 -12.81 -9.32 9.25
C VAL A 26 -11.81 -8.24 8.89
N ALA A 27 -11.71 -7.91 7.60
CA ALA A 27 -10.87 -6.83 7.10
C ALA A 27 -11.44 -6.26 5.80
N ALA A 28 -11.12 -5.02 5.50
CA ALA A 28 -11.47 -4.37 4.25
C ALA A 28 -10.29 -3.55 3.73
N PHE A 29 -10.14 -3.50 2.41
CA PHE A 29 -9.11 -2.68 1.78
C PHE A 29 -9.61 -2.14 0.43
N THR A 30 -9.06 -1.00 0.03
CA THR A 30 -9.38 -0.36 -1.25
C THR A 30 -8.12 -0.22 -2.08
N VAL A 31 -8.16 -0.66 -3.33
CA VAL A 31 -7.08 -0.50 -4.30
C VAL A 31 -7.49 0.38 -5.48
N SER A 32 -6.53 1.15 -6.01
CA SER A 32 -6.69 1.91 -7.24
C SER A 32 -5.38 1.96 -8.02
N ASN A 33 -5.47 2.06 -9.35
CA ASN A 33 -4.29 2.26 -10.19
C ASN A 33 -3.66 3.63 -9.88
N ASP A 34 -2.34 3.65 -9.75
CA ASP A 34 -1.56 4.86 -9.54
C ASP A 34 -0.13 4.71 -10.12
N SER A 35 0.75 5.68 -9.87
CA SER A 35 2.15 5.65 -10.33
C SER A 35 3.05 6.49 -9.44
N LEU A 36 4.30 6.03 -9.26
CA LEU A 36 5.34 6.85 -8.63
C LEU A 36 6.04 7.72 -9.67
N LYS A 37 6.08 9.03 -9.44
CA LYS A 37 6.77 10.00 -10.32
C LYS A 37 8.26 10.06 -9.96
N ILE A 38 9.08 9.43 -10.78
CA ILE A 38 10.52 9.26 -10.53
C ILE A 38 11.33 10.47 -11.00
N SER A 39 10.84 11.17 -12.03
CA SER A 39 11.52 12.33 -12.60
C SER A 39 11.81 13.43 -11.58
N ASP A 40 10.96 13.54 -10.56
CA ASP A 40 10.96 14.61 -9.57
C ASP A 40 11.71 14.19 -8.28
N LEU A 41 12.23 12.96 -8.22
CA LEU A 41 12.98 12.47 -7.07
C LEU A 41 14.45 12.91 -7.13
N PRO A 42 15.09 13.12 -5.96
CA PRO A 42 16.53 13.37 -5.88
C PRO A 42 17.36 12.28 -6.56
N ASN A 43 18.50 12.65 -7.16
CA ASN A 43 19.34 11.76 -7.99
C ASN A 43 19.66 10.41 -7.35
N ASN A 44 20.03 10.37 -6.06
CA ASN A 44 20.35 9.11 -5.37
C ASN A 44 19.16 8.15 -5.31
N ARG A 45 17.95 8.68 -5.10
CA ARG A 45 16.73 7.87 -5.01
C ARG A 45 16.22 7.48 -6.38
N LYS A 46 16.27 8.40 -7.33
CA LYS A 46 16.01 8.12 -8.75
C LYS A 46 16.85 6.93 -9.21
N LYS A 47 18.17 6.97 -8.95
CA LYS A 47 19.10 5.89 -9.26
C LYS A 47 18.67 4.56 -8.62
N LYS A 48 18.45 4.53 -7.30
CA LYS A 48 17.99 3.33 -6.58
C LYS A 48 16.72 2.70 -7.16
N MET A 49 15.80 3.52 -7.68
CA MET A 49 14.55 3.04 -8.29
C MET A 49 14.73 2.62 -9.75
N THR A 50 15.67 3.20 -10.50
CA THR A 50 15.92 2.86 -11.91
C THR A 50 16.96 1.76 -12.12
N ASP A 51 17.84 1.50 -11.16
CA ASP A 51 18.99 0.58 -11.31
C ASP A 51 18.59 -0.86 -11.67
N LYS A 52 17.36 -1.27 -11.34
CA LYS A 52 16.82 -2.61 -11.64
C LYS A 52 16.13 -2.72 -13.00
N THR A 53 16.13 -1.65 -13.80
CA THR A 53 15.37 -1.58 -15.06
C THR A 53 16.23 -1.05 -16.19
N HIS A 54 16.24 -1.73 -17.34
CA HIS A 54 17.00 -1.29 -18.52
C HIS A 54 16.49 0.02 -19.12
N LYS A 55 15.19 0.32 -18.97
CA LYS A 55 14.56 1.55 -19.47
C LYS A 55 14.08 2.41 -18.30
N HIS A 56 14.65 3.60 -18.18
CA HIS A 56 14.29 4.54 -17.14
C HIS A 56 13.01 5.27 -17.51
N LEU A 57 11.92 4.94 -16.83
CA LEU A 57 10.63 5.60 -17.03
C LEU A 57 10.52 6.85 -16.14
N LYS A 58 9.81 7.88 -16.62
CA LYS A 58 9.49 9.08 -15.82
C LYS A 58 8.54 8.74 -14.66
N ARG A 59 7.68 7.74 -14.87
CA ARG A 59 6.72 7.21 -13.90
C ARG A 59 6.77 5.68 -13.96
N TYR A 60 6.76 5.02 -12.80
CA TYR A 60 6.56 3.58 -12.75
C TYR A 60 5.13 3.28 -12.28
N PRO A 61 4.44 2.32 -12.94
CA PRO A 61 3.08 1.94 -12.57
C PRO A 61 3.05 1.32 -11.19
N GLY A 62 1.99 1.57 -10.45
CA GLY A 62 1.74 0.98 -9.14
C GLY A 62 0.26 0.82 -8.84
N VAL A 63 -0.02 0.16 -7.72
CA VAL A 63 -1.34 0.10 -7.11
C VAL A 63 -1.29 0.83 -5.78
N LEU A 64 -2.21 1.77 -5.57
CA LEU A 64 -2.39 2.47 -4.30
C LEU A 64 -3.37 1.69 -3.43
N ILE A 65 -2.96 1.34 -2.21
CA ILE A 65 -3.88 0.91 -1.16
C ILE A 65 -4.37 2.18 -0.45
N GLY A 66 -5.52 2.70 -0.90
CA GLY A 66 -6.07 3.94 -0.37
C GLY A 66 -6.69 3.79 1.03
N ARG A 67 -7.15 2.58 1.37
CA ARG A 67 -7.68 2.25 2.69
C ARG A 67 -7.33 0.82 3.05
N LEU A 68 -6.99 0.60 4.32
CA LEU A 68 -6.83 -0.72 4.93
C LEU A 68 -7.36 -0.66 6.35
N GLY A 69 -8.30 -1.54 6.69
CA GLY A 69 -8.87 -1.65 8.02
C GLY A 69 -9.06 -3.10 8.41
N VAL A 70 -8.77 -3.41 9.67
CA VAL A 70 -9.07 -4.71 10.29
C VAL A 70 -10.14 -4.46 11.35
N ASN A 71 -11.12 -5.35 11.42
CA ASN A 71 -12.15 -5.30 12.44
C ASN A 71 -11.49 -5.39 13.83
N LYS A 72 -11.95 -4.55 14.76
CA LYS A 72 -11.41 -4.42 16.12
C LYS A 72 -11.32 -5.77 16.85
N ASP A 73 -12.28 -6.66 16.64
CA ASP A 73 -12.34 -7.99 17.28
C ASP A 73 -11.28 -8.98 16.73
N PHE A 74 -10.65 -8.61 15.62
CA PHE A 74 -9.66 -9.40 14.90
C PHE A 74 -8.29 -8.72 14.81
N CYS A 75 -8.15 -7.52 15.36
CA CYS A 75 -6.88 -6.80 15.44
C CYS A 75 -5.82 -7.57 16.24
N GLY A 76 -4.54 -7.33 15.92
CA GLY A 76 -3.41 -7.96 16.62
C GLY A 76 -3.11 -9.41 16.20
N LYS A 77 -3.94 -10.03 15.34
CA LYS A 77 -3.78 -11.42 14.88
C LYS A 77 -3.02 -11.56 13.56
N GLY A 78 -2.26 -10.54 13.15
CA GLY A 78 -1.50 -10.54 11.89
C GLY A 78 -2.34 -10.35 10.61
N ILE A 79 -3.65 -10.14 10.72
CA ILE A 79 -4.55 -10.05 9.56
C ILE A 79 -4.20 -8.89 8.62
N GLY A 80 -3.85 -7.72 9.17
CA GLY A 80 -3.44 -6.59 8.33
C GLY A 80 -2.24 -6.92 7.45
N SER A 81 -1.26 -7.63 8.00
CA SER A 81 -0.10 -8.12 7.25
C SER A 81 -0.50 -9.17 6.21
N ALA A 82 -1.41 -10.09 6.56
CA ALA A 82 -1.93 -11.07 5.61
C ALA A 82 -2.66 -10.41 4.43
N VAL A 83 -3.43 -9.34 4.67
CA VAL A 83 -4.05 -8.54 3.60
C VAL A 83 -2.99 -7.88 2.72
N LEU A 84 -1.93 -7.30 3.30
CA LEU A 84 -0.84 -6.71 2.51
C LEU A 84 -0.14 -7.76 1.65
N ASN A 85 0.12 -8.96 2.18
CA ASN A 85 0.72 -10.04 1.41
C ASN A 85 -0.19 -10.50 0.28
N TYR A 86 -1.47 -10.69 0.55
CA TYR A 86 -2.46 -10.98 -0.49
C TYR A 86 -2.45 -9.95 -1.62
N VAL A 87 -2.41 -8.65 -1.29
CA VAL A 87 -2.33 -7.59 -2.30
C VAL A 87 -1.02 -7.67 -3.08
N LYS A 88 0.12 -7.88 -2.41
CA LYS A 88 1.42 -8.01 -3.09
C LYS A 88 1.40 -9.18 -4.08
N ASP A 89 0.98 -10.36 -3.62
CA ASP A 89 0.92 -11.57 -4.42
C ASP A 89 -0.01 -11.38 -5.63
N TRP A 90 -1.22 -10.88 -5.37
CA TRP A 90 -2.22 -10.63 -6.40
C TRP A 90 -1.69 -9.72 -7.52
N PHE A 91 -0.95 -8.67 -7.18
CA PHE A 91 -0.39 -7.73 -8.16
C PHE A 91 0.97 -8.16 -8.75
N SER A 92 1.59 -9.23 -8.23
CA SER A 92 2.79 -9.85 -8.82
C SER A 92 2.50 -11.04 -9.73
N GLU A 93 1.31 -11.62 -9.68
CA GLU A 93 0.95 -12.81 -10.47
C GLU A 93 1.08 -12.57 -11.99
N PRO A 94 1.74 -13.47 -12.74
CA PRO A 94 1.95 -13.33 -14.19
C PRO A 94 0.67 -13.21 -15.01
N GLU A 95 -0.43 -13.79 -14.53
CA GLU A 95 -1.74 -13.75 -15.18
C GLU A 95 -2.51 -12.45 -14.90
N ASN A 96 -2.04 -11.62 -13.97
CA ASN A 96 -2.68 -10.35 -13.68
C ASN A 96 -2.43 -9.35 -14.83
N LYS A 97 -3.50 -8.99 -15.54
CA LYS A 97 -3.47 -8.28 -16.83
C LYS A 97 -2.93 -6.84 -16.77
N THR A 98 -2.72 -6.30 -15.58
CA THR A 98 -2.15 -4.96 -15.38
C THR A 98 -0.81 -5.07 -14.64
N GLY A 99 0.29 -5.06 -15.38
CA GLY A 99 1.63 -5.02 -14.79
C GLY A 99 1.83 -3.77 -13.95
N CYS A 100 2.06 -3.94 -12.65
CA CYS A 100 2.45 -2.86 -11.76
C CYS A 100 3.74 -3.23 -11.04
N ARG A 101 4.56 -2.21 -10.75
CA ARG A 101 5.85 -2.42 -10.08
C ARG A 101 5.73 -2.17 -8.59
N TYR A 102 4.89 -1.23 -8.18
CA TYR A 102 4.85 -0.76 -6.82
C TYR A 102 3.49 -0.97 -6.18
N VAL A 103 3.47 -1.41 -4.92
CA VAL A 103 2.33 -1.19 -4.02
C VAL A 103 2.63 0.09 -3.25
N ILE A 104 1.71 1.05 -3.27
CA ILE A 104 1.87 2.40 -2.75
C ILE A 104 0.90 2.61 -1.60
N VAL A 105 1.31 3.33 -0.55
CA VAL A 105 0.45 3.77 0.55
C VAL A 105 0.79 5.19 0.99
N ASP A 106 -0.25 5.95 1.34
CA ASP A 106 -0.13 7.16 2.15
C ASP A 106 -0.39 6.77 3.62
N ALA A 107 0.68 6.43 4.32
CA ALA A 107 0.59 5.94 5.69
C ALA A 107 0.40 7.11 6.66
N LEU A 108 -0.59 7.04 7.56
CA LEU A 108 -0.73 8.05 8.62
C LEU A 108 0.59 8.25 9.36
N ASN A 109 1.00 9.50 9.52
CA ASN A 109 2.27 9.85 10.13
C ASN A 109 2.22 9.68 11.67
N SER A 110 2.14 8.43 12.10
CA SER A 110 2.14 8.00 13.49
C SER A 110 3.03 6.78 13.63
N GLU A 111 3.77 6.70 14.74
CA GLU A 111 4.75 5.64 14.96
C GLU A 111 4.17 4.23 14.75
N LYS A 112 2.96 3.99 15.28
CA LYS A 112 2.27 2.70 15.16
C LYS A 112 2.02 2.29 13.70
N VAL A 113 1.54 3.22 12.87
CA VAL A 113 1.18 2.93 11.47
C VAL A 113 2.44 2.82 10.62
N LEU A 114 3.42 3.70 10.81
CA LEU A 114 4.69 3.63 10.10
C LEU A 114 5.43 2.32 10.42
N LYS A 115 5.48 1.93 11.70
CA LYS A 115 6.08 0.66 12.12
C LYS A 115 5.36 -0.55 11.51
N PHE A 116 4.03 -0.50 11.40
CA PHE A 116 3.27 -1.56 10.73
C PHE A 116 3.71 -1.71 9.26
N TYR A 117 3.79 -0.63 8.48
CA TYR A 117 4.20 -0.72 7.08
C TYR A 117 5.68 -1.09 6.91
N LEU A 118 6.57 -0.57 7.77
CA LEU A 118 7.99 -0.94 7.79
C LEU A 118 8.18 -2.44 8.09
N ASN A 119 7.45 -2.99 9.06
CA ASN A 119 7.48 -4.41 9.38
C ASN A 119 6.92 -5.28 8.25
N ASN A 120 6.12 -4.71 7.35
CA ASN A 120 5.65 -5.33 6.12
C ASN A 120 6.51 -4.94 4.90
N GLU A 121 7.74 -4.49 5.15
CA GLU A 121 8.81 -4.22 4.18
C GLU A 121 8.55 -3.04 3.22
N PHE A 122 7.57 -2.19 3.54
CA PHE A 122 7.42 -0.93 2.83
C PHE A 122 8.58 0.01 3.16
N LYS A 123 8.94 0.82 2.19
CA LYS A 123 10.02 1.82 2.29
C LYS A 123 9.44 3.20 2.09
N PHE A 124 9.92 4.16 2.86
CA PHE A 124 9.60 5.56 2.60
C PHE A 124 10.08 5.99 1.22
N LEU A 125 9.23 6.73 0.49
CA LEU A 125 9.65 7.40 -0.73
C LEU A 125 10.54 8.60 -0.41
N PHE A 126 10.35 9.26 0.72
CA PHE A 126 11.16 10.39 1.19
C PHE A 126 11.91 10.07 2.47
N SER A 127 13.19 10.44 2.57
CA SER A 127 14.02 10.09 3.73
C SER A 127 13.67 10.89 4.97
N SER A 128 13.06 12.06 4.79
CA SER A 128 12.61 12.93 5.87
C SER A 128 11.27 13.55 5.51
N GLU A 129 10.51 13.91 6.54
CA GLU A 129 9.28 14.68 6.42
C GLU A 129 9.48 16.00 5.70
N LYS A 130 10.58 16.70 6.00
CA LYS A 130 10.94 17.94 5.33
C LYS A 130 11.07 17.76 3.81
N GLN A 131 11.77 16.72 3.38
CA GLN A 131 11.94 16.43 1.95
C GLN A 131 10.60 16.13 1.26
N GLU A 132 9.70 15.47 1.98
CA GLU A 132 8.36 15.15 1.49
C GLU A 132 7.48 16.40 1.38
N ALA A 133 7.47 17.24 2.43
CA ALA A 133 6.77 18.51 2.44
C ALA A 133 7.25 19.43 1.31
N GLU A 134 8.57 19.53 1.08
CA GLU A 134 9.16 20.28 -0.03
C GLU A 134 8.72 19.73 -1.40
N TYR A 135 8.49 18.43 -1.50
CA TYR A 135 8.04 17.78 -2.73
C TYR A 135 6.55 18.01 -3.01
N GLU A 136 5.70 17.95 -1.98
CA GLU A 136 4.25 18.16 -2.07
C GLU A 136 3.90 19.64 -2.23
N ASN A 137 4.56 20.51 -1.47
CA ASN A 137 4.28 21.94 -1.37
C ASN A 137 5.30 22.77 -2.17
N LYS A 138 5.43 22.51 -3.47
CA LYS A 138 6.39 23.22 -4.34
C LYS A 138 6.29 24.76 -4.31
N GLU A 139 5.20 25.31 -3.76
CA GLU A 139 4.90 26.75 -3.73
C GLU A 139 4.69 27.35 -2.32
N SER A 140 4.62 26.57 -1.23
CA SER A 140 4.41 27.12 0.12
C SER A 140 5.62 26.88 1.03
N LYS A 141 6.02 27.92 1.77
CA LYS A 141 7.12 27.89 2.75
C LYS A 141 6.71 27.23 4.08
N ASP A 142 5.49 26.71 4.16
CA ASP A 142 4.99 26.08 5.39
C ASP A 142 5.50 24.65 5.45
N THR A 143 6.57 24.47 6.24
CA THR A 143 7.16 23.17 6.56
C THR A 143 6.40 22.51 7.71
N GLU A 144 5.08 22.41 7.59
CA GLU A 144 4.32 21.58 8.51
C GLU A 144 4.68 20.10 8.28
N THR A 145 4.77 19.34 9.38
CA THR A 145 4.96 17.89 9.31
C THR A 145 3.81 17.26 8.50
N PRO A 146 4.10 16.46 7.46
CA PRO A 146 3.07 15.90 6.61
C PRO A 146 2.20 14.94 7.44
N LYS A 147 0.89 15.00 7.22
CA LYS A 147 -0.10 14.16 7.94
C LYS A 147 0.03 12.68 7.58
N THR A 148 0.55 12.41 6.39
CA THR A 148 0.84 11.07 5.87
C THR A 148 2.27 11.00 5.38
N ARG A 149 2.79 9.78 5.24
CA ARG A 149 4.09 9.50 4.64
C ARG A 149 3.88 8.54 3.48
N LEU A 150 4.33 8.95 2.30
CA LEU A 150 4.30 8.17 1.08
C LEU A 150 5.32 7.04 1.18
N MET A 151 4.82 5.80 1.19
CA MET A 151 5.64 4.59 1.27
C MET A 151 5.29 3.65 0.10
N TYR A 152 6.24 2.77 -0.23
CA TYR A 152 6.06 1.82 -1.32
C TYR A 152 6.72 0.46 -1.03
N TYR A 153 6.20 -0.58 -1.68
CA TYR A 153 6.81 -1.90 -1.79
C TYR A 153 7.11 -2.18 -3.27
N ASP A 154 8.31 -2.69 -3.59
CA ASP A 154 8.75 -2.99 -4.97
C ASP A 154 8.49 -4.48 -5.29
N LEU A 155 7.48 -4.75 -6.12
CA LEU A 155 7.04 -6.09 -6.51
C LEU A 155 8.05 -6.83 -7.40
N LEU A 156 9.04 -6.14 -7.99
CA LEU A 156 10.09 -6.80 -8.78
C LEU A 156 10.87 -7.86 -7.98
N GLY A 157 10.86 -7.80 -6.64
CA GLY A 157 11.50 -8.81 -5.80
C GLY A 157 10.68 -10.09 -5.59
N LEU A 158 9.38 -10.08 -5.93
CA LEU A 158 8.46 -11.20 -5.71
C LEU A 158 8.18 -12.01 -6.98
N SER A 159 8.42 -11.44 -8.16
CA SER A 159 8.31 -12.16 -9.42
C SER A 159 9.48 -13.13 -9.59
N THR A 160 9.34 -14.35 -9.09
CA THR A 160 10.16 -15.52 -9.47
C THR A 160 9.52 -16.29 -10.60
#